data_AF-A0A7Y5BBK5-F1
#
_entry.id   AF-A0A7Y5BBK5-F1
#
_cell.length_a   1.000
_cell.length_b   1.000
_cell.length_c   1.000
_cell.angle_alpha   90.00
_cell.angle_beta   90.00
_cell.angle_gamma   90.00
#
_symmetry.space_group_name_H-M   'P 1'
#
loop_
_entity.id
_entity.type
_entity.pdbx_description
1 polymer ?
#
loop_
_entity_poly.entity_id
_entity_poly.type
_entity_poly.pdbx_seq_one_letter_code
_entity_poly.pdbx_strand_id
1 'polypeptide(L)'
;MTNQEQIYNWLTSGLKQPADRLSEIFYYDKRDNEFFSVLVTDYFMFDENLNIAKDTTTSYSKENLESLTDRLRRIENKDSTIISLPRLGNSSNADSSEFISQQVDSFLNLNSINIETVTIWEVEESGTITIDLKKEGERITKKPWWKIWK
;
A
#
# COMPACT_ATOMS: atom_id res chain seq x y z
N MET A 1 11.41 -17.42 11.69
CA MET A 1 10.63 -16.20 11.98
C MET A 1 9.18 -16.63 12.10
N THR A 2 8.50 -16.27 13.17
CA THR A 2 7.07 -16.59 13.35
C THR A 2 6.20 -15.62 12.54
N ASN A 3 4.94 -15.98 12.25
CA ASN A 3 4.01 -15.06 11.57
C ASN A 3 3.86 -13.74 12.35
N GLN A 4 3.80 -13.82 13.68
CA GLN A 4 3.70 -12.65 14.55
C GLN A 4 4.92 -11.73 14.42
N GLU A 5 6.13 -12.30 14.39
CA GLU A 5 7.35 -11.52 14.15
C GLU A 5 7.35 -10.87 12.76
N GLN A 6 6.85 -11.56 11.72
CA GLN A 6 6.75 -11.00 10.37
C GLN A 6 5.79 -9.81 10.32
N ILE A 7 4.57 -9.97 10.85
CA ILE A 7 3.58 -8.89 10.96
C ILE A 7 4.15 -7.70 11.71
N TYR A 8 4.80 -7.95 12.84
CA TYR A 8 5.37 -6.90 13.67
C TYR A 8 6.49 -6.14 12.95
N ASN A 9 7.37 -6.87 12.25
CA ASN A 9 8.44 -6.27 11.45
C ASN A 9 7.88 -5.46 10.28
N TRP A 10 6.82 -5.94 9.64
CA TRP A 10 6.13 -5.23 8.55
C TRP A 10 5.51 -3.92 9.04
N LEU A 11 4.77 -3.96 10.15
CA LEU A 11 4.18 -2.77 10.78
C LEU A 11 5.26 -1.77 11.22
N THR A 12 6.33 -2.26 11.84
CA THR A 12 7.48 -1.44 12.23
C THR A 12 8.08 -0.72 11.02
N SER A 13 8.21 -1.41 9.89
CA SER A 13 8.77 -0.85 8.65
C SER A 13 7.88 0.25 8.09
N GLY A 14 6.57 0.02 8.02
CA GLY A 14 5.61 1.01 7.55
C GLY A 14 5.51 2.24 8.47
N LEU A 15 5.46 2.03 9.80
CA LEU A 15 5.43 3.12 10.78
C LEU A 15 6.69 4.00 10.73
N LYS A 16 7.85 3.41 10.48
CA LYS A 16 9.12 4.15 10.37
C LYS A 16 9.26 4.92 9.05
N GLN A 17 8.35 4.75 8.10
CA GLN A 17 8.44 5.53 6.86
C GLN A 17 8.25 7.03 7.13
N PRO A 18 9.11 7.89 6.56
CA PRO A 18 8.94 9.33 6.57
C PRO A 18 7.64 9.76 5.89
N ALA A 19 6.94 10.75 6.46
CA ALA A 19 5.65 11.23 5.94
C ALA A 19 5.78 11.95 4.57
N ASP A 20 6.97 12.44 4.25
CA ASP A 20 7.33 13.10 3.00
C ASP A 20 7.76 12.12 1.89
N ARG A 21 8.01 10.84 2.22
CA ARG A 21 8.32 9.82 1.21
C ARG A 21 7.06 9.22 0.61
N LEU A 22 6.92 9.33 -0.70
CA LEU A 22 5.79 8.81 -1.48
C LEU A 22 6.13 7.51 -2.21
N SER A 23 7.16 6.75 -1.82
CA SER A 23 7.57 5.55 -2.56
C SER A 23 6.59 4.39 -2.41
N GLU A 24 6.00 4.26 -1.23
CA GLU A 24 5.15 3.15 -0.83
C GLU A 24 4.22 3.63 0.28
N ILE A 25 2.99 3.11 0.33
CA ILE A 25 2.05 3.41 1.41
C ILE A 25 1.45 2.11 1.94
N PHE A 26 1.37 2.02 3.26
CA PHE A 26 1.00 0.82 4.00
C PHE A 26 -0.44 0.93 4.48
N TYR A 27 -1.18 -0.17 4.36
CA TYR A 27 -2.60 -0.27 4.67
C TYR A 27 -2.93 -1.60 5.37
N TYR A 28 -4.06 -1.60 6.05
CA TYR A 28 -4.76 -2.79 6.53
C TYR A 28 -6.14 -2.85 5.89
N ASP A 29 -6.48 -3.99 5.29
CA ASP A 29 -7.80 -4.29 4.75
C ASP A 29 -8.60 -5.12 5.75
N LYS A 30 -9.61 -4.50 6.37
CA LYS A 30 -10.54 -5.20 7.28
C LYS A 30 -11.37 -6.27 6.59
N ARG A 31 -11.66 -6.12 5.29
CA ARG A 31 -12.52 -7.05 4.54
C ARG A 31 -11.81 -8.38 4.38
N ASP A 32 -10.55 -8.31 3.98
CA ASP A 32 -9.76 -9.49 3.62
C ASP A 32 -8.89 -9.97 4.80
N ASN A 33 -8.82 -9.18 5.88
CA ASN A 33 -7.97 -9.40 7.05
C ASN A 33 -6.48 -9.48 6.67
N GLU A 34 -6.03 -8.55 5.82
CA GLU A 34 -4.67 -8.55 5.28
C GLU A 34 -4.01 -7.18 5.41
N PHE A 35 -2.72 -7.19 5.72
CA PHE A 35 -1.84 -6.06 5.50
C PHE A 35 -1.38 -6.03 4.05
N PHE A 36 -1.31 -4.84 3.46
CA PHE A 36 -0.76 -4.67 2.13
C PHE A 36 -0.11 -3.29 2.01
N SER A 37 0.79 -3.17 1.05
CA SER A 37 1.33 -1.88 0.65
C SER A 37 1.07 -1.65 -0.83
N VAL A 38 1.06 -0.38 -1.22
CA VAL A 38 0.98 0.03 -2.61
C VAL A 38 2.20 0.87 -2.93
N LEU A 39 2.97 0.44 -3.91
CA LEU A 39 4.09 1.21 -4.43
C LEU A 39 3.54 2.33 -5.32
N VAL A 40 4.21 3.47 -5.32
CA VAL A 40 3.84 4.56 -6.25
C VAL A 40 3.95 4.13 -7.71
N THR A 41 4.85 3.21 -8.00
CA THR A 41 5.01 2.62 -9.34
C THR A 41 3.81 1.81 -9.77
N ASP A 42 3.11 1.18 -8.82
CA ASP A 42 1.88 0.45 -9.11
C ASP A 42 0.84 1.38 -9.71
N TYR A 43 0.74 2.61 -9.17
CA TYR A 43 -0.20 3.61 -9.66
C TYR A 43 0.05 3.97 -11.13
N PHE A 44 1.31 4.02 -11.58
CA PHE A 44 1.63 4.36 -12.97
C PHE A 44 1.18 3.29 -13.98
N MET A 45 0.72 2.12 -13.52
CA MET A 45 0.08 1.13 -14.39
C MET A 45 -1.34 1.51 -14.80
N PHE A 46 -1.97 2.43 -14.08
CA PHE A 46 -3.40 2.70 -14.19
C PHE A 46 -3.68 4.03 -14.91
N ASP A 47 -4.83 4.07 -15.59
CA ASP A 47 -5.45 5.28 -16.09
C ASP A 47 -6.22 6.04 -14.99
N GLU A 48 -6.84 7.16 -15.33
CA GLU A 48 -7.60 7.99 -14.39
C GLU A 48 -8.87 7.33 -13.81
N ASN A 49 -9.29 6.21 -14.38
CA ASN A 49 -10.44 5.42 -13.95
C ASN A 49 -10.00 4.12 -13.24
N LEU A 50 -8.71 4.00 -12.90
CA LEU A 50 -8.12 2.82 -12.30
C LEU A 50 -8.31 1.56 -13.16
N ASN A 51 -8.23 1.69 -14.48
CA ASN A 51 -8.04 0.57 -15.39
C ASN A 51 -6.58 0.49 -15.81
N ILE A 52 -6.09 -0.68 -16.18
CA ILE A 52 -4.72 -0.82 -16.70
C ILE A 52 -4.59 0.02 -17.99
N ALA A 53 -3.61 0.92 -18.01
CA ALA A 53 -3.37 1.80 -19.14
C ALA A 53 -2.96 0.99 -20.38
N LYS A 54 -3.48 1.35 -21.55
CA LYS A 54 -3.28 0.61 -22.82
C LYS A 54 -1.81 0.52 -23.28
N ASP A 55 -0.97 1.43 -22.79
CA ASP A 55 0.45 1.51 -23.09
C ASP A 55 1.33 0.86 -22.02
N THR A 56 0.72 0.21 -21.03
CA THR A 56 1.42 -0.47 -19.95
C THR A 56 1.37 -1.98 -20.16
N THR A 57 2.52 -2.61 -19.98
CA THR A 57 2.63 -4.07 -19.82
C THR A 57 3.22 -4.37 -18.46
N THR A 58 2.66 -5.35 -17.77
CA THR A 58 3.07 -5.75 -16.42
C THR A 58 3.25 -7.27 -16.35
N SER A 59 4.18 -7.73 -15.52
CA SER A 59 4.33 -9.15 -15.21
C SER A 59 3.47 -9.60 -14.04
N TYR A 60 2.64 -8.72 -13.45
CA TYR A 60 1.74 -9.11 -12.38
C TYR A 60 0.74 -10.14 -12.92
N SER A 61 0.48 -11.19 -12.13
CA SER A 61 -0.59 -12.13 -12.43
C SER A 61 -1.94 -11.40 -12.49
N LYS A 62 -2.89 -11.99 -13.24
CA LYS A 62 -4.24 -11.43 -13.35
C LYS A 62 -4.90 -11.25 -11.97
N GLU A 63 -4.70 -12.21 -11.08
CA GLU A 63 -5.25 -12.21 -9.71
C GLU A 63 -4.67 -11.07 -8.85
N ASN A 64 -3.35 -10.83 -8.97
CA ASN A 64 -2.69 -9.72 -8.27
C ASN A 64 -3.15 -8.36 -8.80
N LEU A 65 -3.36 -8.25 -10.12
CA LEU A 65 -3.89 -7.04 -10.73
C LEU A 65 -5.34 -6.77 -10.32
N GLU A 66 -6.19 -7.78 -10.27
CA GLU A 66 -7.57 -7.64 -9.81
C GLU A 66 -7.61 -7.20 -8.35
N SER A 67 -6.82 -7.83 -7.48
CA SER A 67 -6.69 -7.45 -6.06
C SER A 67 -6.18 -6.02 -5.88
N LEU A 68 -5.11 -5.64 -6.60
CA LEU A 68 -4.55 -4.29 -6.53
C LEU A 68 -5.53 -3.23 -7.04
N THR A 69 -6.24 -3.53 -8.14
CA THR A 69 -7.26 -2.63 -8.72
C THR A 69 -8.41 -2.41 -7.74
N ASP A 70 -8.91 -3.49 -7.12
CA ASP A 70 -9.99 -3.40 -6.12
C ASP A 70 -9.58 -2.52 -4.93
N ARG A 71 -8.39 -2.76 -4.37
CA ARG A 71 -7.86 -1.97 -3.24
C ARG A 71 -7.66 -0.50 -3.61
N LEU A 72 -7.08 -0.21 -4.77
CA LEU A 72 -6.91 1.18 -5.24
C LEU A 72 -8.25 1.90 -5.41
N ARG A 73 -9.26 1.23 -5.98
CA ARG A 73 -10.60 1.81 -6.12
C ARG A 73 -11.24 2.10 -4.77
N ARG A 74 -11.07 1.20 -3.80
CA ARG A 74 -11.57 1.39 -2.43
C ARG A 74 -10.85 2.53 -1.71
N ILE A 75 -9.54 2.66 -1.90
CA ILE A 75 -8.75 3.81 -1.42
C ILE A 75 -9.26 5.12 -2.02
N GLU A 76 -9.44 5.21 -3.34
CA GLU A 76 -9.93 6.43 -4.00
C GLU A 76 -11.34 6.81 -3.51
N ASN A 77 -12.19 5.82 -3.26
CA ASN A 77 -13.55 6.00 -2.74
C ASN A 77 -13.62 6.21 -1.21
N LYS A 78 -12.47 6.30 -0.51
CA LYS A 78 -12.39 6.47 0.94
C LYS A 78 -13.16 5.40 1.71
N ASP A 79 -13.06 4.15 1.26
CA ASP A 79 -13.66 3.02 1.94
C ASP A 79 -13.11 2.89 3.37
N SER A 80 -14.01 2.95 4.36
CA SER A 80 -13.69 2.85 5.79
C SER A 80 -13.07 1.52 6.23
N THR A 81 -13.15 0.49 5.38
CA THR A 81 -12.56 -0.82 5.63
C THR A 81 -11.08 -0.87 5.26
N ILE A 82 -10.58 0.09 4.48
CA ILE A 82 -9.14 0.26 4.21
C ILE A 82 -8.59 1.30 5.18
N ILE A 83 -7.68 0.87 6.05
CA ILE A 83 -7.07 1.72 7.08
C ILE A 83 -5.63 1.97 6.71
N SER A 84 -5.26 3.23 6.55
CA SER A 84 -3.86 3.62 6.32
C SER A 84 -3.05 3.51 7.61
N LEU A 85 -1.86 2.94 7.51
CA LEU A 85 -0.88 2.93 8.59
C LEU A 85 -0.21 4.32 8.68
N PRO A 86 -0.12 4.93 9.87
CA PRO A 86 0.48 6.24 10.01
C PRO A 86 1.99 6.20 9.73
N ARG A 87 2.50 7.25 9.08
CA ARG A 87 3.93 7.40 8.76
C ARG A 87 4.59 8.31 9.79
N LEU A 88 5.36 7.72 10.68
CA LEU A 88 5.94 8.38 11.85
C LEU A 88 7.43 8.69 11.71
N GLY A 89 8.05 8.37 10.57
CA GLY A 89 9.51 8.48 10.37
C GLY A 89 10.12 9.87 10.61
N ASN A 90 9.30 10.93 10.58
CA ASN A 90 9.75 12.31 10.84
C ASN A 90 9.51 12.77 12.29
N SER A 91 8.94 11.91 13.13
CA SER A 91 8.78 12.15 14.57
C SER A 91 10.16 12.18 15.25
N SER A 92 10.35 13.06 16.23
CA SER A 92 11.57 13.08 17.07
C SER A 92 11.84 11.75 17.76
N ASN A 93 10.82 10.89 17.89
CA ASN A 93 10.89 9.59 18.55
C ASN A 93 10.87 8.42 17.56
N ALA A 94 10.93 8.65 16.25
CA ALA A 94 10.83 7.60 15.24
C ALA A 94 11.93 6.52 15.34
N ASP A 95 13.09 6.90 15.86
CA ASP A 95 14.22 6.00 16.09
C ASP A 95 14.10 5.20 17.41
N SER A 96 13.19 5.58 18.30
CA SER A 96 12.94 4.86 19.55
C SER A 96 12.16 3.58 19.28
N SER A 97 12.80 2.44 19.54
CA SER A 97 12.17 1.12 19.43
C SER A 97 10.95 0.98 20.33
N GLU A 98 11.00 1.55 21.54
CA GLU A 98 9.89 1.56 22.49
C GLU A 98 8.71 2.37 21.95
N PHE A 99 8.97 3.56 21.40
CA PHE A 99 7.93 4.38 20.80
C PHE A 99 7.24 3.66 19.64
N ILE A 100 8.01 3.11 18.71
CA ILE A 100 7.44 2.38 17.57
C ILE A 100 6.67 1.15 18.02
N SER A 101 7.17 0.42 19.03
CA SER A 101 6.46 -0.72 19.62
C SER A 101 5.09 -0.33 20.17
N GLN A 102 5.02 0.76 20.95
CA GLN A 102 3.75 1.28 21.45
C GLN A 102 2.79 1.70 20.32
N GLN A 103 3.31 2.21 19.20
CA GLN A 103 2.50 2.58 18.04
C GLN A 103 1.97 1.35 17.29
N VAL A 104 2.76 0.28 17.17
CA VAL A 104 2.29 -1.01 16.64
C VAL A 104 1.15 -1.54 17.51
N ASP A 105 1.35 -1.64 18.82
CA ASP A 105 0.34 -2.15 19.75
C ASP A 105 -0.92 -1.29 19.72
N SER A 106 -0.77 0.03 19.69
CA SER A 106 -1.89 0.96 19.58
C SER A 106 -2.67 0.74 18.27
N PHE A 107 -1.98 0.61 17.14
CA PHE A 107 -2.63 0.39 15.85
C PHE A 107 -3.42 -0.92 15.81
N LEU A 108 -2.83 -2.02 16.31
CA LEU A 108 -3.47 -3.32 16.37
C LEU A 108 -4.73 -3.28 17.27
N ASN A 109 -4.61 -2.70 18.47
CA ASN A 109 -5.71 -2.62 19.43
C ASN A 109 -6.84 -1.71 18.95
N LEU A 110 -6.52 -0.52 18.44
CA LEU A 110 -7.52 0.44 17.95
C LEU A 110 -8.35 -0.12 16.79
N ASN A 111 -7.75 -0.98 15.98
CA ASN A 111 -8.40 -1.59 14.83
C ASN A 111 -8.88 -3.02 15.10
N SER A 112 -8.73 -3.53 16.33
CA SER A 112 -9.12 -4.89 16.76
C SER A 112 -8.52 -5.99 15.87
N ILE A 113 -7.25 -5.84 15.48
CA ILE A 113 -6.54 -6.76 14.59
C ILE A 113 -5.97 -7.91 15.39
N ASN A 114 -6.34 -9.14 15.04
CA ASN A 114 -5.76 -10.34 15.65
C ASN A 114 -4.52 -10.81 14.86
N ILE A 115 -3.34 -10.61 15.46
CA ILE A 115 -2.03 -10.97 14.88
C ILE A 115 -1.89 -12.46 14.54
N GLU A 116 -2.68 -13.34 15.16
CA GLU A 116 -2.63 -14.78 14.89
C GLU A 116 -3.32 -15.17 13.58
N THR A 117 -4.23 -14.33 13.10
CA THR A 117 -5.11 -14.64 11.96
C THR A 117 -4.89 -13.74 10.75
N VAL A 118 -4.32 -12.56 10.97
CA VAL A 118 -4.03 -11.59 9.92
C VAL A 118 -2.85 -12.07 9.07
N THR A 119 -2.92 -11.81 7.77
CA THR A 119 -1.89 -12.15 6.80
C THR A 119 -1.28 -10.88 6.20
N ILE A 120 -0.18 -11.06 5.46
CA ILE A 120 0.38 -10.01 4.60
C ILE A 120 0.09 -10.45 3.17
N TRP A 121 -0.50 -9.57 2.38
CA TRP A 121 -0.60 -9.77 0.95
C TRP A 121 0.78 -9.58 0.34
N GLU A 122 1.41 -10.69 -0.03
CA GLU A 122 2.70 -10.72 -0.71
C GLU A 122 2.50 -10.99 -2.19
N VAL A 123 3.11 -10.16 -3.04
CA VAL A 123 3.21 -10.45 -4.46
C VAL A 123 4.43 -11.34 -4.65
N GLU A 124 4.21 -12.65 -4.84
CA GLU A 124 5.26 -13.68 -4.88
C GLU A 124 6.31 -13.48 -6.00
N GLU A 125 6.01 -12.65 -7.01
CA GLU A 125 6.88 -12.41 -8.15
C GLU A 125 7.41 -10.98 -8.17
N SER A 126 8.71 -10.82 -8.48
CA SER A 126 9.28 -9.51 -8.81
C SER A 126 8.58 -8.98 -10.05
N GLY A 127 7.65 -8.06 -9.83
CA GLY A 127 6.86 -7.46 -10.88
C GLY A 127 7.65 -6.45 -11.70
N THR A 128 7.52 -6.51 -13.02
CA THR A 128 8.07 -5.52 -13.94
C THR A 128 6.93 -4.73 -14.56
N ILE A 129 7.07 -3.41 -14.59
CA ILE A 129 6.13 -2.49 -15.22
C ILE A 129 6.87 -1.81 -16.35
N THR A 130 6.42 -2.02 -17.58
CA THR A 130 6.97 -1.35 -18.77
C THR A 130 5.91 -0.43 -19.35
N ILE A 131 6.32 0.82 -19.55
CA ILE A 131 5.49 1.89 -20.06
C ILE A 131 6.03 2.33 -21.42
N ASP A 132 5.22 2.22 -22.46
CA ASP A 132 5.59 2.68 -23.79
C ASP A 132 5.25 4.16 -23.96
N LEU A 133 6.25 5.02 -23.79
CA LEU A 133 6.11 6.48 -23.93
C LEU A 133 5.89 6.96 -25.38
N LYS A 134 6.04 6.08 -26.38
CA LYS A 134 5.86 6.44 -27.80
C LYS A 134 4.43 6.22 -28.28
N LYS A 135 3.66 5.41 -27.57
CA LYS A 135 2.23 5.30 -27.78
C LYS A 135 1.61 6.53 -27.10
N GLU A 136 1.16 7.49 -27.90
CA GLU A 136 0.24 8.54 -27.43
C GLU A 136 -1.10 7.88 -27.04
N GLY A 137 -1.10 7.12 -25.94
CA GLY A 137 -2.32 6.92 -25.17
C GLY A 137 -2.62 8.24 -24.46
N GLU A 138 -3.90 8.58 -24.31
CA GLU A 138 -4.37 9.76 -23.59
C GLU A 138 -3.94 9.73 -22.10
N ARG A 139 -2.65 9.87 -21.80
CA ARG A 139 -2.08 9.96 -20.45
C ARG A 139 -2.31 11.33 -19.81
N ILE A 140 -3.13 12.18 -20.42
CA ILE A 140 -3.51 13.47 -19.85
C ILE A 140 -4.51 13.20 -18.73
N THR A 141 -4.02 12.62 -17.63
CA THR A 141 -4.81 12.47 -16.41
C THR A 141 -5.08 13.88 -15.91
N LYS A 142 -6.35 14.32 -15.93
CA LYS A 142 -6.71 15.63 -15.34
C LYS A 142 -6.55 15.60 -13.82
N LYS A 143 -6.58 14.41 -13.22
CA LYS A 143 -6.32 14.17 -11.81
C LYS A 143 -4.81 13.99 -11.56
N PRO A 144 -4.23 14.78 -10.65
CA PRO A 144 -2.87 14.54 -10.21
C PRO A 144 -2.80 13.26 -9.38
N TRP A 145 -1.95 12.32 -9.79
CA TRP A 145 -1.77 11.02 -9.13
C TRP A 145 -1.46 11.13 -7.63
N TRP A 146 -0.73 12.17 -7.23
CA TRP A 146 -0.36 12.41 -5.84
C TRP A 146 -1.55 12.81 -4.94
N LYS A 147 -2.74 13.09 -5.50
CA LYS A 147 -3.93 13.38 -4.70
C LYS A 147 -4.55 12.15 -4.05
N ILE A 148 -4.24 10.95 -4.53
CA ILE A 148 -4.71 9.69 -3.91
C ILE A 148 -3.98 9.45 -2.58
N TRP A 149 -2.81 10.05 -2.43
CA TRP A 149 -1.92 9.88 -1.28
C TRP A 149 -2.00 11.02 -0.25
N LYS A 150 -3.01 11.90 -0.37
CA LYS A 150 -3.24 13.05 0.54
C LYS A 150 -4.21 12.74 1.66
#